data_AF-D5AML9-F1
#
_entry.id   AF-D5AML9-F1
#
_cell.length_a   1.000
_cell.length_b   1.000
_cell.length_c   1.000
_cell.angle_alpha   90.00
_cell.angle_beta   90.00
_cell.angle_gamma   90.00
#
_symmetry.space_group_name_H-M   'P 1'
#
loop_
_entity.id
_entity.type
_entity.pdbx_description
1 polymer ?
#
loop_
_entity_poly.entity_id
_entity_poly.type
_entity_poly.pdbx_seq_one_letter_code
_entity_poly.pdbx_strand_id
1 'polypeptide(L)'
;MAYTNVENLDDALAVLNGAHRAFRPDFCQITRDDDGRGITVDWGGGYATREINGATTVVYRAMMTVNGAMKADPALRLVVDHKGWWVAIRAA
;
A
#
# COMPACT_ATOMS: atom_id res chain seq x y z
N MET A 1 -3.53 -19.44 12.25
CA MET A 1 -3.87 -18.11 11.72
C MET A 1 -2.56 -17.54 11.18
N ALA A 2 -2.33 -17.64 9.87
CA ALA A 2 -1.08 -17.17 9.27
C ALA A 2 -1.13 -15.65 9.22
N TYR A 3 -0.33 -14.99 10.05
CA TYR A 3 -0.08 -13.56 9.93
C TYR A 3 0.98 -13.40 8.86
N THR A 4 0.60 -12.87 7.69
CA THR A 4 1.58 -12.50 6.66
C THR A 4 2.38 -11.32 7.20
N ASN A 5 3.57 -11.61 7.74
CA ASN A 5 4.51 -10.60 8.15
C ASN A 5 4.97 -9.86 6.88
N VAL A 6 4.62 -8.58 6.76
CA VAL A 6 5.04 -7.74 5.64
C VAL A 6 6.44 -7.22 5.91
N GLU A 7 7.44 -8.09 5.70
CA GLU A 7 8.85 -7.81 6.06
C GLU A 7 9.68 -7.26 4.89
N ASN A 8 9.21 -7.41 3.65
CA ASN A 8 9.91 -6.98 2.44
C ASN A 8 9.00 -6.22 1.47
N LEU A 9 9.63 -5.56 0.49
CA LEU A 9 8.94 -4.69 -0.48
C LEU A 9 7.93 -5.46 -1.35
N ASP A 10 8.25 -6.70 -1.75
CA ASP A 10 7.39 -7.50 -2.63
C ASP A 10 6.10 -7.93 -1.94
N ASP A 11 6.19 -8.37 -0.69
CA ASP A 11 5.02 -8.70 0.14
C ASP A 11 4.13 -7.47 0.37
N ALA A 12 4.76 -6.31 0.55
CA ALA A 12 4.03 -5.05 0.71
C ALA A 12 3.29 -4.65 -0.58
N LEU A 13 3.91 -4.81 -1.74
CA LEU A 13 3.26 -4.56 -3.04
C LEU A 13 2.12 -5.55 -3.29
N ALA A 14 2.30 -6.83 -2.95
CA ALA A 14 1.24 -7.83 -3.09
C ALA A 14 0.02 -7.49 -2.22
N VAL A 15 0.25 -7.04 -0.98
CA VAL A 15 -0.80 -6.58 -0.08
C VAL A 15 -1.51 -5.34 -0.62
N LEU A 16 -0.76 -4.30 -1.05
CA LEU A 16 -1.35 -3.08 -1.59
C LEU A 16 -2.19 -3.34 -2.84
N ASN A 17 -1.72 -4.22 -3.72
CA ASN A 17 -2.45 -4.61 -4.92
C ASN A 17 -3.67 -5.47 -4.62
N GLY A 18 -3.57 -6.41 -3.67
CA GLY A 18 -4.71 -7.17 -3.18
C GLY A 18 -5.78 -6.24 -2.59
N ALA A 19 -5.37 -5.28 -1.78
CA ALA A 19 -6.24 -4.28 -1.18
C ALA A 19 -6.88 -3.35 -2.23
N HIS A 20 -6.12 -2.87 -3.20
CA HIS A 20 -6.63 -2.02 -4.28
C HIS A 20 -7.72 -2.72 -5.12
N ARG A 21 -7.66 -4.06 -5.23
CA ARG A 21 -8.69 -4.85 -5.93
C ARG A 21 -9.84 -5.30 -5.03
N ALA A 22 -9.58 -5.54 -3.76
CA ALA A 22 -10.56 -6.07 -2.81
C ALA A 22 -11.43 -4.98 -2.19
N PHE A 23 -10.86 -3.80 -1.97
CA PHE A 23 -11.61 -2.65 -1.45
C PHE A 23 -12.15 -1.82 -2.59
N ARG A 24 -13.42 -1.44 -2.48
CA ARG A 24 -13.96 -0.43 -3.36
C ARG A 24 -13.29 0.93 -3.05
N PRO A 25 -13.13 1.83 -4.04
CA PRO A 25 -12.48 3.12 -3.85
C PRO A 25 -13.09 4.00 -2.74
N ASP A 26 -14.36 3.78 -2.39
CA ASP A 26 -15.09 4.46 -1.31
C ASP A 26 -14.70 3.99 0.10
N PHE A 27 -13.96 2.89 0.24
CA PHE A 27 -13.60 2.28 1.52
C PHE A 27 -12.16 2.55 1.95
N CYS A 28 -11.21 2.49 1.02
CA CYS A 28 -9.79 2.67 1.25
C CYS A 28 -9.20 3.42 0.06
N GLN A 29 -8.91 4.69 0.26
CA GLN A 29 -8.27 5.50 -0.76
C GLN A 29 -6.75 5.46 -0.54
N ILE A 30 -6.05 4.81 -1.46
CA ILE A 30 -4.59 4.76 -1.46
C ILE A 30 -4.08 5.84 -2.41
N THR A 31 -3.48 6.88 -1.87
CA THR A 31 -2.94 8.02 -2.62
C THR A 31 -1.42 8.03 -2.57
N ARG A 32 -0.80 8.56 -3.62
CA ARG A 32 0.60 8.99 -3.54
C ARG A 32 0.61 10.42 -3.01
N ASP A 33 1.62 10.74 -2.22
CA ASP A 33 1.92 12.12 -1.87
C ASP A 33 2.29 12.88 -3.16
N ASP A 34 2.06 14.20 -3.15
CA ASP A 34 2.25 15.07 -4.33
C ASP A 34 3.68 15.01 -4.90
N ASP A 35 4.67 14.68 -4.07
CA ASP A 35 6.08 14.53 -4.47
C ASP A 35 6.42 13.12 -4.99
N GLY A 36 5.47 12.17 -5.02
CA GLY A 36 5.67 10.80 -5.48
C GLY A 36 6.63 9.96 -4.63
N ARG A 37 6.97 10.43 -3.42
CA ARG A 37 7.92 9.82 -2.48
C ARG A 37 7.28 9.10 -1.30
N GLY A 38 5.96 9.14 -1.23
CA GLY A 38 5.19 8.55 -0.15
C GLY A 38 3.86 8.04 -0.64
N ILE A 39 3.34 7.04 0.07
CA ILE A 39 1.95 6.58 -0.04
C ILE A 39 1.23 6.98 1.24
N THR A 40 0.03 7.50 1.06
CA THR A 40 -0.97 7.73 2.10
C THR A 40 -2.15 6.79 1.89
N VAL A 41 -2.76 6.37 2.99
CA VAL A 41 -3.99 5.57 2.96
C VAL A 41 -5.03 6.27 3.81
N ASP A 42 -6.15 6.63 3.19
CA ASP A 42 -7.33 7.17 3.85
C ASP A 42 -8.41 6.08 3.91
N TRP A 43 -9.07 5.96 5.06
CA TRP A 43 -10.09 4.95 5.31
C TRP A 43 -11.44 5.64 5.34
N GLY A 44 -12.26 5.40 4.31
CA GLY A 44 -13.58 5.99 4.15
C GLY A 44 -14.48 5.71 5.35
N GLY A 45 -15.20 6.75 5.79
CA GLY A 45 -15.89 6.83 7.08
C GLY A 45 -16.77 5.63 7.46
N GLY A 46 -16.52 5.12 8.67
CA GLY A 46 -17.58 4.60 9.56
C GLY A 46 -18.01 3.14 9.43
N TYR A 47 -17.42 2.33 8.54
CA TYR A 47 -17.78 0.90 8.49
C TYR A 47 -17.14 0.09 9.63
N ALA A 48 -17.72 -1.07 9.96
CA ALA A 48 -17.59 -1.75 11.25
C ALA A 48 -16.23 -2.47 11.52
N THR A 49 -15.37 -1.80 12.28
CA THR A 49 -14.41 -2.19 13.34
C THR A 49 -13.84 -3.62 13.54
N ARG A 50 -14.15 -4.69 12.78
CA ARG A 50 -13.52 -6.02 13.00
C ARG A 50 -12.84 -6.63 11.78
N GLU A 51 -13.54 -6.77 10.66
CA GLU A 51 -12.91 -7.20 9.39
C GLU A 51 -12.02 -6.11 8.80
N ILE A 52 -12.39 -4.86 9.07
CA ILE A 52 -11.64 -3.66 8.72
C ILE A 52 -10.32 -3.63 9.47
N ASN A 53 -10.32 -3.83 10.79
CA ASN A 53 -9.10 -3.71 11.58
C ASN A 53 -7.98 -4.67 11.14
N GLY A 54 -8.32 -5.89 10.73
CA GLY A 54 -7.33 -6.86 10.23
C GLY A 54 -6.72 -6.43 8.90
N ALA A 55 -7.55 -6.18 7.90
CA ALA A 55 -7.08 -5.83 6.57
C ALA A 55 -6.48 -4.41 6.50
N THR A 56 -7.06 -3.45 7.24
CA THR A 56 -6.51 -2.11 7.42
C THR A 56 -5.15 -2.13 8.09
N THR A 57 -4.94 -2.99 9.11
CA THR A 57 -3.62 -3.13 9.75
C THR A 57 -2.59 -3.69 8.78
N VAL A 58 -2.94 -4.71 7.99
CA VAL A 58 -2.02 -5.33 7.03
C VAL A 58 -1.65 -4.36 5.90
N VAL A 59 -2.63 -3.63 5.37
CA VAL A 59 -2.42 -2.58 4.36
C VAL A 59 -1.59 -1.43 4.90
N TYR A 60 -1.85 -0.98 6.14
CA TYR A 60 -1.05 0.06 6.78
C TYR A 60 0.41 -0.37 6.95
N ARG A 61 0.65 -1.62 7.39
CA ARG A 61 2.01 -2.18 7.49
C ARG A 61 2.70 -2.21 6.13
N ALA A 62 1.99 -2.64 5.08
CA ALA A 62 2.52 -2.62 3.72
C ALA A 62 2.90 -1.22 3.25
N MET A 63 2.02 -0.24 3.45
CA MET A 63 2.31 1.17 3.16
C MET A 63 3.58 1.65 3.89
N MET A 64 3.71 1.34 5.19
CA MET A 64 4.89 1.70 5.97
C MET A 64 6.17 1.05 5.44
N THR A 65 6.10 -0.23 5.04
CA THR A 65 7.24 -0.94 4.43
C THR A 65 7.65 -0.31 3.10
N VAL A 66 6.70 0.04 2.22
CA VAL A 66 7.01 0.73 0.95
C VAL A 66 7.59 2.11 1.20
N ASN A 67 7.03 2.89 2.12
CA ASN A 67 7.55 4.21 2.49
C ASN A 67 8.96 4.11 3.10
N GLY A 68 9.24 3.09 3.90
CA GLY A 68 10.57 2.80 4.41
C GLY A 68 11.57 2.52 3.29
N ALA A 69 11.19 1.68 2.32
CA ALA A 69 12.03 1.36 1.17
C ALA A 69 12.32 2.60 0.29
N MET A 70 11.31 3.44 0.02
CA MET A 70 11.50 4.69 -0.74
C MET A 70 12.38 5.71 -0.02
N LYS A 71 12.35 5.74 1.33
CA LYS A 71 13.27 6.58 2.11
C LYS A 71 14.70 6.06 2.11
N ALA A 72 14.88 4.74 2.12
CA ALA A 72 16.19 4.10 2.09
C ALA A 72 16.86 4.17 0.70
N ASP A 73 16.06 4.15 -0.37
CA ASP A 73 16.52 4.24 -1.76
C ASP A 73 15.87 5.43 -2.48
N PRO A 74 16.54 6.60 -2.54
CA PRO A 74 16.03 7.79 -3.21
C PRO A 74 15.78 7.65 -4.71
N ALA A 75 16.31 6.60 -5.37
CA ALA A 75 16.05 6.29 -6.77
C ALA A 75 14.79 5.41 -6.95
N LEU A 76 14.28 4.81 -5.88
CA LEU A 76 13.05 4.04 -5.90
C LEU A 76 11.84 4.96 -6.11
N ARG A 77 10.93 4.52 -6.97
CA ARG A 77 9.67 5.21 -7.29
C ARG A 77 8.54 4.20 -7.28
N LEU A 78 7.39 4.61 -6.78
CA LEU A 78 6.17 3.83 -6.87
C LEU A 78 5.28 4.39 -7.98
N VAL A 79 4.90 3.51 -8.91
CA VAL A 79 4.07 3.82 -10.07
C VAL A 79 2.90 2.86 -10.16
N VAL A 80 1.88 3.25 -10.94
CA VAL A 80 0.78 2.36 -11.32
C VAL A 80 1.04 1.91 -12.75
N ASP A 81 1.06 0.60 -12.99
CA ASP A 81 1.22 0.06 -14.33
C ASP A 81 -0.07 0.20 -15.18
N HIS A 82 0.01 -0.16 -16.46
CA HIS A 82 -1.13 -0.11 -17.38
C HIS A 82 -2.32 -1.02 -16.99
N LYS A 83 -2.11 -1.95 -16.06
CA LYS A 83 -3.13 -2.87 -15.53
C LYS A 83 -3.71 -2.38 -14.19
N GLY A 84 -3.28 -1.22 -13.69
CA GLY A 84 -3.72 -0.67 -12.41
C GLY A 84 -2.99 -1.22 -11.19
N TRP A 85 -1.83 -1.88 -11.36
CA TRP A 85 -1.05 -2.45 -10.26
C TRP A 85 0.02 -1.46 -9.81
N TRP A 86 0.17 -1.34 -8.50
CA TRP A 86 1.30 -0.69 -7.89
C TRP A 86 2.57 -1.50 -8.15
N VAL A 87 3.58 -0.83 -8.71
CA VAL A 87 4.88 -1.39 -9.02
C VAL A 87 5.96 -0.43 -8.51
N ALA A 88 6.96 -0.99 -7.85
CA ALA A 88 8.16 -0.24 -7.49
C ALA A 88 9.20 -0.37 -8.60
N ILE A 89 9.68 0.76 -9.10
CA ILE A 89 10.73 0.83 -10.13
C ILE A 89 11.89 1.65 -9.59
N ARG A 90 13.11 1.35 -10.03
CA ARG A 90 14.27 2.21 -9.79
C ARG A 90 14.45 3.11 -11.01
N ALA A 91 14.47 4.42 -10.82
CA ALA A 91 14.88 5.35 -11.86
C ALA A 91 16.35 5.06 -12.21
N ALA A 92 16.64 4.81 -13.49
CA ALA A 92 18.00 4.61 -14.00
C ALA A 92 18.78 5.93 -14.04
#